data_AF-A0A961FSX5-F1
#
_entry.id   AF-A0A961FSX5-F1
#
_cell.length_a   1.000
_cell.length_b   1.000
_cell.length_c   1.000
_cell.angle_alpha   90.00
_cell.angle_beta   90.00
_cell.angle_gamma   90.00
#
_symmetry.space_group_name_H-M   'P 1'
#
loop_
_entity.id
_entity.type
_entity.pdbx_description
1 polymer ?
#
loop_
_entity_poly.entity_id
_entity_poly.type
_entity_poly.pdbx_seq_one_letter_code
_entity_poly.pdbx_strand_id
1 'polypeptide(L)'
;MVYKFGGDHPNEGGMDCSGTMQFLLKSIGYSDIPRTSYAQFDWLKDKGTLRKVGFFRSPERAIRDFRPGDLIFWGGTYNSGHKVSHVMVYLGQGRNGTRYVFGARGTKVKGLNGNGVDIFEFKPESTGGRLVGYGPLPGLKKG
;
A
#
# COMPACT_ATOMS: atom_id res chain seq x y z
N MET A 1 -1.18 -15.47 8.96
CA MET A 1 -2.59 -15.30 9.36
C MET A 1 -3.44 -15.25 8.09
N VAL A 2 -4.55 -15.97 8.04
CA VAL A 2 -5.36 -16.18 6.81
C VAL A 2 -6.31 -14.99 6.57
N TYR A 3 -6.45 -14.53 5.32
CA TYR A 3 -7.18 -13.32 4.89
C TYR A 3 -8.45 -13.63 4.05
N LYS A 4 -9.56 -12.91 4.29
CA LYS A 4 -10.80 -12.89 3.48
C LYS A 4 -11.39 -11.47 3.38
N PHE A 5 -12.15 -11.21 2.31
CA PHE A 5 -12.48 -9.88 1.76
C PHE A 5 -13.86 -9.36 2.20
N GLY A 6 -13.94 -8.10 2.70
CA GLY A 6 -15.19 -7.33 2.80
C GLY A 6 -15.68 -6.86 4.18
N GLY A 7 -14.93 -7.06 5.28
CA GLY A 7 -15.40 -6.73 6.64
C GLY A 7 -14.75 -5.48 7.24
N ASP A 8 -15.57 -4.59 7.79
CA ASP A 8 -15.15 -3.40 8.54
C ASP A 8 -15.00 -3.66 10.06
N HIS A 9 -15.06 -4.92 10.50
CA HIS A 9 -14.86 -5.29 11.90
C HIS A 9 -14.08 -6.62 12.09
N PRO A 10 -13.25 -6.73 13.15
CA PRO A 10 -12.30 -7.84 13.38
C PRO A 10 -12.88 -9.23 13.59
N ASN A 11 -14.21 -9.37 13.70
CA ASN A 11 -14.88 -10.65 13.96
C ASN A 11 -15.40 -11.35 12.69
N GLU A 12 -15.04 -10.87 11.49
CA GLU A 12 -15.48 -11.44 10.20
C GLU A 12 -14.33 -11.81 9.24
N GLY A 13 -13.13 -12.12 9.74
CA GLY A 13 -12.17 -12.95 8.99
C GLY A 13 -10.95 -12.29 8.33
N GLY A 14 -10.50 -11.12 8.80
CA GLY A 14 -9.13 -10.59 8.57
C GLY A 14 -9.05 -9.21 7.89
N MET A 15 -8.01 -8.44 8.21
CA MET A 15 -7.82 -7.07 7.68
C MET A 15 -7.48 -7.05 6.19
N ASP A 16 -8.22 -6.28 5.39
CA ASP A 16 -7.86 -5.97 4.00
C ASP A 16 -6.75 -4.94 3.89
N CYS A 17 -6.12 -4.84 2.72
CA CYS A 17 -4.94 -4.00 2.52
C CYS A 17 -5.15 -2.56 3.00
N SER A 18 -6.29 -1.95 2.67
CA SER A 18 -6.65 -0.61 3.10
C SER A 18 -7.07 -0.53 4.56
N GLY A 19 -7.73 -1.55 5.11
CA GLY A 19 -8.08 -1.66 6.52
C GLY A 19 -6.85 -1.80 7.42
N THR A 20 -5.83 -2.55 6.97
CA THR A 20 -4.52 -2.62 7.64
C THR A 20 -3.85 -1.25 7.65
N MET A 21 -3.85 -0.53 6.53
CA MET A 21 -3.31 0.83 6.49
C MET A 21 -4.12 1.78 7.37
N GLN A 22 -5.44 1.68 7.36
CA GLN A 22 -6.32 2.51 8.18
C GLN A 22 -6.04 2.28 9.67
N PHE A 23 -5.97 1.03 10.12
CA PHE A 23 -5.66 0.68 11.50
C PHE A 23 -4.27 1.18 11.92
N LEU A 24 -3.25 0.89 11.11
CA LEU A 24 -1.87 1.33 11.35
C LEU A 24 -1.76 2.85 11.43
N LEU A 25 -2.40 3.57 10.51
CA LEU A 25 -2.23 5.02 10.43
C LEU A 25 -3.06 5.75 11.49
N LYS A 26 -4.25 5.23 11.85
CA LYS A 26 -5.00 5.72 13.01
C LYS A 26 -4.24 5.51 14.31
N SER A 27 -3.55 4.38 14.49
CA SER A 27 -2.79 4.12 15.74
C SER A 27 -1.59 5.06 15.92
N ILE A 28 -1.08 5.65 14.84
CA ILE A 28 -0.01 6.66 14.89
C ILE A 28 -0.50 8.11 14.67
N GLY A 29 -1.81 8.35 14.79
CA GLY A 29 -2.39 9.70 14.87
C GLY A 29 -3.01 10.26 13.58
N TYR A 30 -3.07 9.50 12.48
CA TYR A 30 -3.79 9.90 11.26
C TYR A 30 -5.25 9.46 11.35
N SER A 31 -6.08 10.25 12.04
CA SER A 31 -7.49 9.94 12.25
C SER A 31 -8.35 10.08 11.00
N ASP A 32 -7.93 10.90 10.03
CA ASP A 32 -8.67 11.26 8.82
C ASP A 32 -8.44 10.30 7.63
N ILE A 33 -7.66 9.22 7.82
CA ILE A 33 -7.41 8.26 6.75
C ILE A 33 -8.69 7.49 6.34
N PRO A 34 -9.05 7.47 5.04
CA PRO A 34 -10.21 6.74 4.56
C PRO A 34 -10.10 5.21 4.65
N ARG A 35 -11.24 4.51 4.59
CA ARG A 35 -11.34 3.05 4.73
C ARG A 35 -10.84 2.26 3.53
N THR A 36 -11.00 2.79 2.31
CA THR A 36 -10.76 2.05 1.07
C THR A 36 -9.48 2.51 0.38
N SER A 37 -8.84 1.64 -0.41
CA SER A 37 -7.57 1.94 -1.07
C SER A 37 -7.65 3.09 -2.09
N TYR A 38 -8.74 3.18 -2.84
CA TYR A 38 -8.98 4.29 -3.77
C TYR A 38 -9.22 5.62 -3.03
N ALA A 39 -9.94 5.60 -1.91
CA ALA A 39 -10.15 6.81 -1.11
C ALA A 39 -8.85 7.24 -0.40
N GLN A 40 -8.00 6.31 0.02
CA GLN A 40 -6.67 6.64 0.55
C GLN A 40 -5.76 7.26 -0.53
N PHE A 41 -5.88 6.81 -1.79
CA PHE A 41 -5.19 7.43 -2.91
C PHE A 41 -5.68 8.86 -3.15
N ASP A 42 -6.99 9.07 -3.16
CA ASP A 42 -7.57 10.41 -3.30
C ASP A 42 -7.26 11.29 -2.08
N TRP A 43 -7.17 10.73 -0.88
CA TRP A 43 -6.74 11.45 0.32
C TRP A 43 -5.32 12.00 0.17
N LEU A 44 -4.35 11.21 -0.32
CA LEU A 44 -3.01 11.76 -0.62
C LEU A 44 -3.03 12.81 -1.73
N LYS A 45 -3.93 12.66 -2.70
CA LYS A 45 -4.10 13.65 -3.78
C LYS A 45 -4.61 14.97 -3.22
N ASP A 46 -5.64 14.93 -2.38
CA ASP A 46 -6.26 16.10 -1.77
C ASP A 46 -5.32 16.81 -0.79
N LYS A 47 -4.46 16.04 -0.11
CA LYS A 47 -3.39 16.55 0.74
C LYS A 47 -2.14 17.00 -0.04
N GLY A 48 -2.14 16.87 -1.37
CA GLY A 48 -1.05 17.33 -2.24
C GLY A 48 0.23 16.51 -2.16
N THR A 49 0.21 15.31 -1.57
CA THR A 49 1.41 14.46 -1.42
C THR A 49 1.50 13.33 -2.46
N LEU A 50 0.40 13.03 -3.16
CA LEU A 50 0.36 11.97 -4.15
C LEU A 50 1.22 12.27 -5.39
N ARG A 51 2.03 11.29 -5.77
CA ARG A 51 2.74 11.21 -7.06
C ARG A 51 2.14 10.11 -7.92
N LYS A 52 1.57 10.49 -9.06
CA LYS A 52 0.98 9.53 -10.03
C LYS A 52 2.05 8.90 -10.92
N VAL A 53 1.89 7.63 -11.21
CA VAL A 53 2.74 6.86 -12.14
C VAL A 53 2.00 6.68 -13.46
N GLY A 54 2.66 7.00 -14.57
CA GLY A 54 2.05 7.07 -15.89
C GLY A 54 2.97 7.72 -16.92
N PHE A 55 2.39 8.40 -17.91
CA PHE A 55 3.11 8.90 -19.10
C PHE A 55 4.36 9.74 -18.77
N PHE A 56 4.27 10.65 -17.80
CA PHE A 56 5.39 11.53 -17.42
C PHE A 56 6.33 10.93 -16.37
N ARG A 57 6.00 9.77 -15.80
CA ARG A 57 6.76 9.13 -14.72
C ARG A 57 6.65 7.62 -14.83
N SER A 58 7.69 7.01 -15.38
CA SER A 58 7.77 5.56 -15.52
C SER A 58 7.79 4.86 -14.15
N PRO A 59 7.37 3.58 -14.08
CA PRO A 59 7.44 2.79 -12.85
C PRO A 59 8.84 2.76 -12.24
N GLU A 60 9.89 2.64 -13.06
CA GLU A 60 11.28 2.55 -12.60
C GLU A 60 11.71 3.85 -11.91
N ARG A 61 11.36 5.00 -12.51
CA ARG A 61 11.60 6.31 -11.89
C ARG A 61 10.81 6.48 -10.61
N ALA A 62 9.56 6.02 -10.57
CA ALA A 62 8.73 6.07 -9.37
C ALA A 62 9.36 5.26 -8.23
N ILE A 63 9.78 4.03 -8.51
CA ILE A 63 10.41 3.13 -7.53
C ILE A 63 11.69 3.74 -6.96
N ARG A 64 12.52 4.40 -7.77
CA ARG A 64 13.73 5.10 -7.30
C ARG A 64 13.43 6.22 -6.30
N ASP A 65 12.25 6.82 -6.37
CA ASP A 65 11.82 7.92 -5.52
C ASP A 65 11.16 7.47 -4.21
N PHE A 66 10.90 6.17 -4.04
CA PHE A 66 10.22 5.65 -2.85
C PHE A 66 11.03 5.90 -1.57
N ARG A 67 10.32 6.34 -0.53
CA ARG A 67 10.88 6.62 0.79
C ARG A 67 10.15 5.80 1.85
N PRO A 68 10.84 5.30 2.89
CA PRO A 68 10.18 4.62 3.98
C PRO A 68 9.01 5.45 4.53
N GLY A 69 7.85 4.82 4.68
CA GLY A 69 6.61 5.48 5.06
C GLY A 69 5.73 5.94 3.88
N ASP A 70 6.21 5.90 2.64
CA ASP A 70 5.35 6.17 1.48
C ASP A 70 4.27 5.09 1.36
N LEU A 71 3.01 5.52 1.17
CA LEU A 71 1.97 4.62 0.69
C LEU A 71 2.15 4.39 -0.80
N ILE A 72 2.04 3.14 -1.23
CA ILE A 72 2.18 2.70 -2.61
C ILE A 72 0.85 2.10 -3.05
N PHE A 73 0.38 2.49 -4.24
CA PHE A 73 -0.92 2.12 -4.77
C PHE A 73 -0.80 1.38 -6.10
N TRP A 74 -1.49 0.25 -6.20
CA TRP A 74 -1.58 -0.54 -7.43
C TRP A 74 -3.02 -0.61 -7.92
N GLY A 75 -3.17 -0.71 -9.24
CA GLY A 75 -4.43 -0.94 -9.93
C GLY A 75 -4.40 -2.27 -10.68
N GLY A 76 -5.58 -2.85 -10.90
CA GLY A 76 -5.73 -4.08 -11.68
C GLY A 76 -5.25 -5.35 -10.98
N THR A 77 -4.98 -5.32 -9.67
CA THR A 77 -4.65 -6.54 -8.89
C THR A 77 -5.85 -7.48 -8.71
N TYR A 78 -7.06 -6.97 -8.94
CA TYR A 78 -8.33 -7.69 -9.12
C TYR A 78 -9.33 -6.76 -9.82
N ASN A 79 -10.42 -7.30 -10.38
CA ASN A 79 -11.45 -6.49 -11.01
C ASN A 79 -12.27 -5.75 -9.95
N SER A 80 -11.87 -4.52 -9.64
CA SER A 80 -12.50 -3.67 -8.62
C SER A 80 -13.44 -2.61 -9.20
N GLY A 81 -13.44 -2.40 -10.51
CA GLY A 81 -14.09 -1.24 -11.14
C GLY A 81 -13.39 0.12 -10.88
N HIS A 82 -12.33 0.15 -10.05
CA HIS A 82 -11.61 1.36 -9.69
C HIS A 82 -10.15 1.34 -10.19
N LYS A 83 -9.57 2.54 -10.35
CA LYS A 83 -8.17 2.71 -10.78
C LYS A 83 -7.17 2.16 -9.78
N VAL A 84 -7.53 2.07 -8.50
CA VAL A 84 -6.71 1.56 -7.41
C VAL A 84 -7.44 0.38 -6.77
N SER A 85 -6.73 -0.73 -6.65
CA SER A 85 -7.24 -1.98 -6.08
C SER A 85 -6.42 -2.44 -4.87
N HIS A 86 -5.19 -1.92 -4.68
CA HIS A 86 -4.31 -2.34 -3.60
C HIS A 86 -3.45 -1.20 -3.05
N VAL A 87 -3.14 -1.29 -1.75
CA VAL A 87 -2.30 -0.32 -1.04
C VAL A 87 -1.39 -1.01 -0.03
N MET A 88 -0.16 -0.53 0.10
CA MET A 88 0.82 -0.95 1.12
C MET A 88 1.70 0.23 1.51
N VAL A 89 2.42 0.11 2.62
CA VAL A 89 3.45 1.08 3.02
C VAL A 89 4.84 0.56 2.68
N TYR A 90 5.71 1.42 2.15
CA TYR A 90 7.10 1.10 1.89
C TYR A 90 7.92 1.11 3.18
N LEU A 91 8.69 0.06 3.43
CA LEU A 91 9.56 -0.04 4.61
C LEU A 91 11.00 0.38 4.33
N GLY A 92 11.42 0.40 3.06
CA GLY A 92 12.80 0.70 2.68
C GLY A 92 13.53 -0.47 2.03
N GLN A 93 14.84 -0.30 1.90
CA GLN A 93 15.74 -1.26 1.27
C GLN A 93 16.67 -1.87 2.34
N GLY A 94 16.74 -3.20 2.37
CA GLY A 94 17.69 -3.94 3.18
C GLY A 94 19.11 -3.87 2.61
N ARG A 95 20.09 -4.31 3.40
CA ARG A 95 21.52 -4.28 3.03
C ARG A 95 21.85 -5.08 1.77
N ASN A 96 21.06 -6.11 1.46
CA ASN A 96 21.19 -6.93 0.27
C ASN A 96 20.54 -6.32 -0.99
N GLY A 97 20.03 -5.08 -0.89
CA GLY A 97 19.33 -4.42 -1.99
C GLY A 97 17.87 -4.81 -2.14
N THR A 98 17.37 -5.80 -1.38
CA THR A 98 15.95 -6.17 -1.38
C THR A 98 15.12 -5.06 -0.75
N ARG A 99 14.04 -4.70 -1.41
CA ARG A 99 13.10 -3.68 -0.97
C ARG A 99 11.92 -4.35 -0.28
N TYR A 100 11.34 -3.70 0.73
CA TYR A 100 10.25 -4.28 1.52
C TYR A 100 9.03 -3.37 1.59
N VAL A 101 7.86 -3.99 1.62
CA VAL A 101 6.57 -3.35 1.87
C VAL A 101 5.82 -4.08 2.96
N PHE A 102 5.02 -3.34 3.72
CA PHE A 102 4.11 -3.88 4.72
C PHE A 102 2.67 -3.65 4.32
N GLY A 103 1.83 -4.67 4.50
CA GLY A 103 0.40 -4.59 4.25
C GLY A 103 -0.26 -5.94 4.32
N ALA A 104 -1.47 -6.06 3.79
CA ALA A 104 -2.20 -7.32 3.73
C ALA A 104 -2.26 -7.87 2.32
N ARG A 105 -1.96 -9.17 2.13
CA ARG A 105 -2.23 -9.90 0.87
C ARG A 105 -3.03 -11.16 1.13
N GLY A 106 -3.64 -11.67 0.06
CA GLY A 106 -4.32 -12.95 0.07
C GLY A 106 -3.40 -14.10 0.48
N THR A 107 -4.02 -15.16 0.99
CA THR A 107 -3.32 -16.32 1.60
C THR A 107 -2.41 -17.10 0.66
N LYS A 108 -2.59 -16.92 -0.64
CA LYS A 108 -1.77 -17.51 -1.70
C LYS A 108 -0.41 -16.84 -1.85
N VAL A 109 -0.25 -15.63 -1.34
CA VAL A 109 1.03 -14.91 -1.38
C VAL A 109 1.71 -15.03 -0.02
N LYS A 110 2.94 -15.55 -0.01
CA LYS A 110 3.75 -15.63 1.19
C LYS A 110 4.57 -14.37 1.42
N GLY A 111 4.50 -13.83 2.63
CA GLY A 111 5.41 -12.81 3.14
C GLY A 111 6.55 -13.45 3.93
N LEU A 112 7.32 -12.63 4.65
CA LEU A 112 8.46 -13.10 5.44
C LEU A 112 8.04 -13.95 6.65
N ASN A 113 6.84 -13.72 7.20
CA ASN A 113 6.34 -14.41 8.40
C ASN A 113 5.16 -15.35 8.09
N GLY A 114 4.78 -15.50 6.83
CA GLY A 114 3.68 -16.36 6.42
C GLY A 114 2.78 -15.70 5.40
N ASN A 115 1.59 -15.25 5.80
CA ASN A 115 0.58 -14.70 4.90
C ASN A 115 -0.37 -13.75 5.63
N GLY A 116 -1.25 -13.06 4.89
CA GLY A 116 -2.18 -12.08 5.42
C GLY A 116 -1.50 -10.73 5.58
N VAL A 117 -1.57 -10.17 6.79
CA VAL A 117 -0.81 -8.97 7.18
C VAL A 117 0.64 -9.37 7.46
N ASP A 118 1.56 -8.90 6.63
CA ASP A 118 2.96 -9.30 6.69
C ASP A 118 3.87 -8.27 6.00
N ILE A 119 5.17 -8.52 6.10
CA ILE A 119 6.21 -7.89 5.29
C ILE A 119 6.40 -8.73 4.02
N PHE A 120 6.40 -8.07 2.88
CA PHE A 120 6.63 -8.69 1.58
C PHE A 120 7.84 -8.05 0.89
N GLU A 121 8.57 -8.84 0.12
CA GLU A 121 9.53 -8.28 -0.83
C GLU A 121 8.80 -7.44 -1.87
N PHE A 122 9.21 -6.19 -2.01
CA PHE A 122 8.73 -5.30 -3.06
C PHE A 122 9.34 -5.73 -4.39
N LYS A 123 8.48 -6.34 -5.20
CA LYS A 123 8.77 -6.72 -6.58
C LYS A 123 7.72 -6.02 -7.44
N PRO A 124 8.10 -4.97 -8.18
CA PRO A 124 7.13 -4.16 -8.92
C PRO A 124 6.34 -4.98 -9.95
N GLU A 125 6.91 -6.09 -10.40
CA GLU A 125 6.35 -6.95 -11.45
C GLU A 125 5.52 -8.12 -10.88
N SER A 126 5.73 -8.52 -9.63
CA SER A 126 5.07 -9.68 -9.02
C SER A 126 3.83 -9.34 -8.18
N THR A 127 3.44 -8.07 -8.15
CA THR A 127 2.20 -7.64 -7.48
C THR A 127 0.94 -7.98 -8.27
N GLY A 128 1.08 -8.38 -9.55
CA GLY A 128 -0.05 -8.75 -10.41
C GLY A 128 -0.91 -7.56 -10.84
N GLY A 129 -0.44 -6.33 -10.59
CA GLY A 129 -1.13 -5.09 -10.93
C GLY A 129 -0.14 -3.98 -11.28
N ARG A 130 -0.64 -2.94 -11.93
CA ARG A 130 0.17 -1.80 -12.37
C ARG A 130 0.36 -0.82 -11.21
N LEU A 131 1.57 -0.30 -11.03
CA LEU A 131 1.80 0.82 -10.13
C LEU A 131 1.07 2.08 -10.64
N VAL A 132 0.20 2.66 -9.80
CA VAL A 132 -0.67 3.79 -10.17
C VAL A 132 -0.22 5.09 -9.49
N GLY A 133 0.29 4.99 -8.28
CA GLY A 133 0.82 6.13 -7.57
C GLY A 133 1.46 5.75 -6.25
N TYR A 134 2.10 6.73 -5.63
CA TYR A 134 2.73 6.61 -4.33
C TYR A 134 2.83 8.00 -3.69
N GLY A 135 3.04 8.08 -2.39
CA GLY A 135 3.36 9.35 -1.76
C GLY A 135 3.54 9.26 -0.26
N PRO A 136 4.19 10.26 0.35
CA PRO A 136 4.38 10.30 1.79
C PRO A 136 3.07 10.60 2.49
N LEU A 137 2.99 10.18 3.75
CA LEU A 137 1.91 10.56 4.64
C LEU A 137 1.86 12.09 4.79
N PRO A 138 0.66 12.70 4.78
CA PRO A 138 0.50 14.15 4.91
C PRO A 138 1.16 14.69 6.19
N GLY A 139 1.90 15.78 6.10
CA GLY A 139 2.54 16.37 7.29
C GLY A 139 3.77 15.62 7.82
N LEU A 140 4.17 14.49 7.20
CA LEU A 140 5.46 13.88 7.46
C LEU A 140 6.57 14.83 6.97
N LYS A 141 7.24 15.52 7.89
CA LYS A 141 8.38 16.38 7.56
C LYS A 141 9.48 15.51 6.94
N LYS A 142 10.07 15.98 5.85
CA LYS A 142 11.27 15.35 5.27
C LYS A 142 12.37 15.44 6.33
N GLY A 143 12.74 14.30 6.90
CA GLY A 143 14.02 14.15 7.61
C GLY A 143 15.18 14.28 6.64
#